data_AF-A0A5P2D8C8-F1
#
_entry.id   AF-A0A5P2D8C8-F1
#
_cell.length_a   1.000
_cell.length_b   1.000
_cell.length_c   1.000
_cell.angle_alpha   90.00
_cell.angle_beta   90.00
_cell.angle_gamma   90.00
#
_symmetry.space_group_name_H-M   'P 1'
#
loop_
_entity.id
_entity.type
_entity.pdbx_description
1 polymer ?
#
loop_
_entity_poly.entity_id
_entity_poly.type
_entity_poly.pdbx_seq_one_letter_code
_entity_poly.pdbx_strand_id
1 'polypeptide(L)'
;MPIAHGTGERRDGDHWLLHFAPHLAEAYETVWQALTTPEGLRGWLAEAEVLERHLGGAVALRWLTGPGRLYSGRVTAWDVERVAEYTLAEHGRIRFHLEPLGTDSTLIRFTNERQGSEADLPAGLAGWHEHFLLLESYLSGTPADWPAWTDTRRTALRTQYE
;
A
#
# COMPACT_ATOMS: atom_id res chain seq x y z
N MET A 1 0.06 15.08 -9.46
CA MET A 1 0.65 15.82 -8.30
C MET A 1 1.61 14.84 -7.64
N PRO A 2 2.79 15.25 -7.15
CA PRO A 2 3.66 14.30 -6.48
C PRO A 2 2.95 13.68 -5.26
N ILE A 3 3.16 12.39 -5.03
CA ILE A 3 2.67 11.70 -3.83
C ILE A 3 3.18 12.46 -2.59
N ALA A 4 2.25 12.87 -1.72
CA ALA A 4 2.60 13.60 -0.51
C ALA A 4 3.44 12.71 0.43
N HIS A 5 4.38 13.32 1.16
CA HIS A 5 5.13 12.62 2.20
C HIS A 5 4.17 12.07 3.26
N GLY A 6 4.30 10.78 3.55
CA GLY A 6 3.63 10.18 4.69
C GLY A 6 4.20 10.61 6.03
N THR A 7 3.42 10.38 7.08
CA THR A 7 3.80 10.66 8.47
C THR A 7 3.66 9.41 9.32
N GLY A 8 4.40 9.35 10.43
CA GLY A 8 4.31 8.30 11.42
C GLY A 8 3.92 8.85 12.78
N GLU A 9 2.98 8.19 13.46
CA GLU A 9 2.59 8.49 14.83
C GLU A 9 2.76 7.24 15.70
N ARG A 10 3.37 7.39 16.87
CA ARG A 10 3.45 6.30 17.85
C ARG A 10 2.12 6.20 18.58
N ARG A 11 1.47 5.02 18.52
CA ARG A 11 0.16 4.81 19.16
C ARG A 11 0.30 4.31 20.59
N ASP A 12 1.09 3.26 20.81
CA ASP A 12 1.42 2.71 22.13
C ASP A 12 2.67 1.83 22.03
N GLY A 13 3.57 1.90 23.01
CA GLY A 13 4.77 1.05 23.05
C GLY A 13 5.59 1.10 21.75
N ASP A 14 5.70 -0.04 21.09
CA ASP A 14 6.39 -0.27 19.81
C ASP A 14 5.44 -0.29 18.60
N HIS A 15 4.21 0.21 18.73
CA HIS A 15 3.24 0.30 17.63
C HIS A 15 3.25 1.69 16.99
N TRP A 16 3.43 1.68 15.67
CA TRP A 16 3.40 2.87 14.82
C TRP A 16 2.22 2.83 13.87
N LEU A 17 1.62 3.99 13.67
CA LEU A 17 0.62 4.24 12.65
C LEU A 17 1.22 5.13 11.57
N LEU A 18 1.40 4.58 10.38
CA LEU A 18 1.82 5.32 9.20
C LEU A 18 0.59 5.88 8.49
N HIS A 19 0.69 7.09 7.99
CA HIS A 19 -0.37 7.77 7.25
C HIS A 19 0.13 8.25 5.89
N PHE A 20 -0.66 8.01 4.85
CA PHE A 20 -0.47 8.62 3.52
C PHE A 20 -1.81 9.08 2.96
N ALA A 21 -1.76 10.07 2.07
CA ALA A 21 -2.93 10.63 1.41
C ALA A 21 -2.67 10.87 -0.10
N PRO A 22 -2.31 9.84 -0.88
CA PRO A 22 -2.01 10.05 -2.30
C PRO A 22 -3.27 10.48 -3.06
N HIS A 23 -3.10 11.52 -3.88
CA HIS A 23 -4.11 12.04 -4.77
C HIS A 23 -3.77 11.61 -6.20
N LEU A 24 -4.61 10.75 -6.76
CA LEU A 24 -4.43 10.13 -8.06
C LEU A 24 -5.35 10.78 -9.08
N ALA A 25 -4.84 11.06 -10.29
CA ALA A 25 -5.58 11.69 -11.39
C ALA A 25 -6.44 10.68 -12.17
N GLU A 26 -6.96 9.69 -11.47
CA GLU A 26 -7.63 8.52 -12.05
C GLU A 26 -8.99 8.33 -11.40
N ALA A 27 -9.93 7.88 -12.22
CA ALA A 27 -11.30 7.63 -11.80
C ALA A 27 -11.36 6.58 -10.69
N TYR A 28 -12.38 6.73 -9.84
CA TYR A 28 -12.57 5.93 -8.64
C TYR A 28 -12.54 4.42 -8.92
N GLU A 29 -13.26 4.00 -9.96
CA GLU A 29 -13.40 2.60 -10.35
C GLU A 29 -12.05 2.01 -10.74
N THR A 30 -11.22 2.76 -11.47
CA THR A 30 -9.87 2.34 -11.88
C THR A 30 -8.98 2.12 -10.64
N VAL A 31 -9.00 3.07 -9.70
CA VAL A 31 -8.21 2.96 -8.47
C VAL A 31 -8.73 1.82 -7.59
N TRP A 32 -10.04 1.63 -7.49
CA TRP A 32 -10.62 0.51 -6.74
C TRP A 32 -10.19 -0.84 -7.29
N GLN A 33 -10.21 -1.02 -8.62
CA GLN A 33 -9.72 -2.27 -9.24
C GLN A 33 -8.23 -2.51 -8.94
N ALA A 34 -7.40 -1.46 -8.99
CA ALA A 34 -5.97 -1.54 -8.69
C ALA A 34 -5.67 -2.00 -7.25
N LEU A 35 -6.55 -1.70 -6.30
CA LEU A 35 -6.39 -2.03 -4.88
C LEU A 35 -7.05 -3.36 -4.48
N THR A 36 -8.00 -3.86 -5.27
CA THR A 36 -8.91 -4.95 -4.84
C THR A 36 -8.96 -6.16 -5.74
N THR A 37 -8.12 -6.20 -6.78
CA THR A 37 -7.97 -7.37 -7.66
C THR A 37 -6.56 -7.93 -7.59
N PRO A 38 -6.37 -9.24 -7.78
CA PRO A 38 -5.03 -9.84 -7.91
C PRO A 38 -4.20 -9.17 -9.01
N GLU A 39 -4.80 -8.89 -10.16
CA GLU A 39 -4.15 -8.25 -11.31
C GLU A 39 -3.73 -6.82 -10.98
N GLY A 40 -4.62 -6.06 -10.32
CA GLY A 40 -4.35 -4.71 -9.84
C GLY A 40 -3.20 -4.65 -8.85
N LEU A 41 -3.26 -5.48 -7.79
CA LEU A 41 -2.23 -5.54 -6.75
C LEU A 41 -0.86 -5.93 -7.33
N ARG A 42 -0.83 -6.85 -8.30
CA ARG A 42 0.40 -7.24 -9.00
C ARG A 42 1.04 -6.07 -9.74
N GLY A 43 0.27 -5.05 -10.12
CA GLY A 43 0.79 -3.89 -10.84
C GLY A 43 1.72 -2.99 -10.02
N TRP A 44 1.59 -2.96 -8.69
CA TRP A 44 2.26 -1.97 -7.84
C TRP A 44 2.64 -2.42 -6.42
N LEU A 45 2.04 -3.49 -5.89
CA LEU A 45 2.24 -3.93 -4.51
C LEU A 45 2.89 -5.31 -4.43
N ALA A 46 2.16 -6.34 -4.87
CA ALA A 46 2.45 -7.73 -4.59
C ALA A 46 1.63 -8.67 -5.47
N GLU A 47 2.09 -9.92 -5.60
CA GLU A 47 1.28 -10.99 -6.19
C GLU A 47 0.31 -11.55 -5.15
N ALA A 48 -0.99 -11.54 -5.45
CA ALA A 48 -2.01 -12.11 -4.57
C ALA A 48 -2.22 -13.60 -4.88
N GLU A 49 -1.78 -14.48 -3.98
CA GLU A 49 -2.11 -15.91 -4.05
C GLU A 49 -3.52 -16.19 -3.53
N VAL A 50 -3.94 -15.43 -2.51
CA VAL A 50 -5.30 -15.48 -1.96
C VAL A 50 -5.77 -14.07 -1.64
N LEU A 51 -7.00 -13.73 -2.06
CA LEU A 51 -7.68 -12.48 -1.71
C LEU A 51 -9.19 -12.71 -1.64
N GLU A 52 -9.68 -13.09 -0.47
CA GLU A 52 -11.12 -13.25 -0.21
C GLU A 52 -11.73 -11.91 0.22
N ARG A 53 -12.47 -11.30 -0.71
CA ARG A 53 -12.96 -9.91 -0.65
C ARG A 53 -14.20 -9.71 0.25
N HIS A 54 -14.12 -10.19 1.48
CA HIS A 54 -15.17 -10.04 2.50
C HIS A 54 -14.56 -10.11 3.90
N LEU A 55 -15.29 -9.60 4.91
CA LEU A 55 -14.86 -9.67 6.30
C LEU A 55 -14.48 -11.11 6.71
N GLY A 56 -13.32 -11.27 7.34
CA GLY A 56 -12.77 -12.56 7.79
C GLY A 56 -12.11 -13.40 6.70
N GLY A 57 -12.22 -12.98 5.43
CA GLY A 57 -11.62 -13.65 4.29
C GLY A 57 -10.10 -13.76 4.40
N ALA A 58 -9.54 -14.86 3.90
CA ALA A 58 -8.11 -15.09 3.84
C ALA A 58 -7.42 -14.12 2.86
N VAL A 59 -6.21 -13.71 3.24
CA VAL A 59 -5.31 -12.93 2.38
C VAL A 59 -3.94 -13.58 2.42
N ALA A 60 -3.33 -13.79 1.25
CA ALA A 60 -1.96 -14.26 1.11
C ALA A 60 -1.30 -13.52 -0.05
N LEU A 61 -0.33 -12.67 0.27
CA LEU A 61 0.34 -11.83 -0.71
C LEU A 61 1.84 -12.06 -0.71
N ARG A 62 2.40 -12.24 -1.91
CA ARG A 62 3.82 -12.44 -2.15
C ARG A 62 4.46 -11.13 -2.59
N TRP A 63 5.39 -10.63 -1.79
CA TRP A 63 6.04 -9.36 -2.09
C TRP A 63 6.90 -9.51 -3.33
N LEU A 64 6.72 -8.62 -4.30
CA LEU A 64 7.52 -8.59 -5.52
C LEU A 64 8.74 -7.66 -5.39
N THR A 65 8.85 -6.98 -4.25
CA THR A 65 10.05 -6.23 -3.88
C THR A 65 10.89 -7.02 -2.89
N GLY A 66 12.15 -7.28 -3.23
CA GLY A 66 13.06 -8.11 -2.43
C GLY A 66 12.88 -9.62 -2.68
N PRO A 67 13.07 -10.47 -1.65
CA PRO A 67 13.28 -11.92 -1.84
C PRO A 67 12.03 -12.75 -2.17
N GLY A 68 10.89 -12.14 -2.50
CA GLY A 68 9.71 -12.91 -2.91
C GLY A 68 8.95 -13.60 -1.77
N ARG A 69 9.01 -13.07 -0.53
CA ARG A 69 8.36 -13.70 0.64
C ARG A 69 6.84 -13.60 0.59
N LEU A 70 6.18 -14.68 1.01
CA LEU A 70 4.73 -14.76 1.14
C LEU A 70 4.31 -14.38 2.56
N TYR A 71 3.34 -13.48 2.69
CA TYR A 71 2.76 -13.08 3.96
C TYR A 71 1.26 -13.36 3.94
N SER A 72 0.75 -13.93 5.03
CA SER A 72 -0.66 -14.27 5.17
C SER A 72 -1.33 -13.47 6.28
N GLY A 73 -2.64 -13.33 6.17
CA GLY A 73 -3.50 -12.76 7.20
C GLY A 73 -4.96 -12.81 6.79
N ARG A 74 -5.74 -11.82 7.23
CA ARG A 74 -7.19 -11.81 7.02
C ARG A 74 -7.70 -10.40 6.75
N VAL A 75 -8.76 -10.32 5.95
CA VAL A 75 -9.57 -9.12 5.77
C VAL A 75 -10.27 -8.75 7.07
N THR A 76 -10.02 -7.54 7.56
CA THR A 76 -10.61 -7.00 8.79
C THR A 76 -11.69 -5.95 8.53
N ALA A 77 -11.74 -5.39 7.32
CA ALA A 77 -12.88 -4.64 6.82
C ALA A 77 -12.93 -4.69 5.29
N TRP A 78 -14.13 -4.82 4.74
CA TRP A 78 -14.36 -4.76 3.30
C TRP A 78 -15.69 -4.06 3.04
N ASP A 79 -15.63 -2.79 2.67
CA ASP A 79 -16.78 -2.01 2.20
C ASP A 79 -16.61 -1.84 0.71
N VAL A 80 -17.51 -2.44 -0.07
CA VAL A 80 -17.42 -2.47 -1.53
C VAL A 80 -17.35 -1.03 -2.03
N GLU A 81 -16.37 -0.76 -2.88
CA GLU A 81 -16.13 0.58 -3.42
C GLU A 81 -15.98 1.64 -2.33
N ARG A 82 -15.33 1.32 -1.19
CA ARG A 82 -14.90 2.32 -0.19
C ARG A 82 -13.67 1.90 0.59
N VAL A 83 -13.67 0.70 1.16
CA VAL A 83 -12.65 0.26 2.12
C VAL A 83 -12.14 -1.13 1.77
N ALA A 84 -10.82 -1.23 1.66
CA ALA A 84 -10.10 -2.50 1.69
C ALA A 84 -9.14 -2.49 2.89
N GLU A 85 -9.38 -3.37 3.86
CA GLU A 85 -8.54 -3.50 5.05
C GLU A 85 -8.23 -4.95 5.36
N TYR A 86 -6.96 -5.25 5.56
CA TYR A 86 -6.49 -6.58 5.92
C TYR A 86 -5.24 -6.52 6.79
N THR A 87 -5.00 -7.61 7.50
CA THR A 87 -3.75 -7.85 8.21
C THR A 87 -2.83 -8.72 7.39
N LEU A 88 -1.53 -8.56 7.59
CA LEU A 88 -0.50 -9.45 7.10
C LEU A 88 0.53 -9.68 8.20
N ALA A 89 0.96 -10.92 8.39
CA ALA A 89 2.07 -11.24 9.27
C ALA A 89 3.29 -10.38 8.94
N GLU A 90 3.99 -9.88 9.97
CA GLU A 90 5.15 -8.97 9.89
C GLU A 90 4.87 -7.56 9.33
N HIS A 91 3.74 -7.33 8.64
CA HIS A 91 3.37 -6.04 8.05
C HIS A 91 2.20 -5.32 8.74
N GLY A 92 1.55 -5.99 9.71
CA GLY A 92 0.51 -5.39 10.53
C GLY A 92 -0.80 -5.19 9.78
N ARG A 93 -1.58 -4.17 10.16
CA ARG A 93 -2.88 -3.83 9.55
C ARG A 93 -2.68 -2.78 8.46
N ILE A 94 -3.20 -3.04 7.29
CA ILE A 94 -3.12 -2.18 6.11
C ILE A 94 -4.56 -1.78 5.74
N ARG A 95 -4.80 -0.47 5.62
CA ARG A 95 -6.12 0.07 5.31
C ARG A 95 -6.03 1.07 4.17
N PHE A 96 -6.84 0.85 3.15
CA PHE A 96 -7.14 1.82 2.10
C PHE A 96 -8.59 2.27 2.25
N HIS A 97 -8.82 3.57 2.39
CA HIS A 97 -10.14 4.18 2.29
C HIS A 97 -10.12 5.18 1.13
N LEU A 98 -10.92 4.93 0.10
CA LEU A 98 -10.91 5.76 -1.10
C LEU A 98 -12.04 6.80 -1.01
N GLU A 99 -11.76 7.99 -1.49
CA GLU A 99 -12.70 9.09 -1.60
C GLU A 99 -12.64 9.67 -3.02
N PRO A 100 -13.75 9.69 -3.77
CA PRO A 100 -13.76 10.34 -5.08
C PRO A 100 -13.63 11.86 -4.90
N LEU A 101 -12.79 12.47 -5.73
CA LEU A 101 -12.60 13.91 -5.83
C LEU A 101 -13.07 14.35 -7.23
N GLY A 102 -14.38 14.57 -7.38
CA GLY A 102 -14.98 14.79 -8.70
C GLY A 102 -15.07 13.49 -9.51
N THR A 103 -15.00 13.59 -10.84
CA THR A 103 -15.18 12.43 -11.74
C THR A 103 -13.87 11.72 -12.08
N ASP A 104 -12.76 12.47 -12.12
CA ASP A 104 -11.51 11.99 -12.74
C ASP A 104 -10.34 11.97 -11.74
N SER A 105 -10.61 12.04 -10.43
CA SER A 105 -9.56 11.95 -9.43
C SER A 105 -10.03 11.28 -8.14
N THR A 106 -9.09 10.64 -7.46
CA THR A 106 -9.35 9.83 -6.28
C THR A 106 -8.31 10.10 -5.21
N LEU A 107 -8.76 10.33 -3.98
CA LEU A 107 -7.92 10.38 -2.79
C LEU A 107 -7.94 9.02 -2.10
N ILE A 108 -6.77 8.49 -1.76
CA ILE A 108 -6.67 7.34 -0.86
C ILE A 108 -6.28 7.87 0.51
N ARG A 109 -7.09 7.63 1.55
CA ARG A 109 -6.66 7.73 2.94
C ARG A 109 -6.07 6.40 3.36
N PHE A 110 -4.75 6.37 3.43
CA PHE A 110 -4.01 5.17 3.77
C PHE A 110 -3.57 5.19 5.22
N THR A 111 -3.71 4.04 5.88
CA THR A 111 -3.04 3.78 7.15
C THR A 111 -2.38 2.42 7.20
N ASN A 112 -1.19 2.35 7.80
CA ASN A 112 -0.55 1.08 8.18
C ASN A 112 -0.21 1.08 9.67
N GLU A 113 -0.89 0.25 10.44
CA GLU A 113 -0.57 0.00 11.84
C GLU A 113 0.37 -1.19 11.93
N ARG A 114 1.58 -0.97 12.47
CA ARG A 114 2.63 -1.99 12.51
C ARG A 114 3.45 -1.89 13.79
N GLN A 115 4.02 -3.01 14.20
CA GLN A 115 5.06 -3.05 15.21
C GLN A 115 6.42 -2.63 14.61
N GLY A 116 7.24 -1.96 15.41
CA GLY A 116 8.59 -1.55 15.03
C GLY A 116 9.20 -0.56 16.01
N SER A 117 10.53 -0.49 16.01
CA SER A 117 11.25 0.55 16.73
C SER A 117 11.15 1.89 15.99
N GLU A 118 11.48 2.99 16.66
CA GLU A 118 11.58 4.31 16.02
C GLU A 118 12.59 4.32 14.85
N ALA A 119 13.66 3.51 14.94
CA ALA A 119 14.64 3.38 13.88
C ALA A 119 14.08 2.71 12.60
N ASP A 120 12.99 1.95 12.72
CA ASP A 120 12.33 1.28 11.59
C ASP A 120 11.31 2.18 10.86
N LEU A 121 11.03 3.36 11.41
CA LEU A 121 10.02 4.28 10.89
C LEU A 121 10.38 4.83 9.50
N PRO A 122 11.60 5.37 9.27
CA PRO A 122 11.97 5.89 7.94
C PRO A 122 11.91 4.82 6.85
N ALA A 123 12.32 3.59 7.16
CA ALA A 123 12.27 2.47 6.23
C ALA A 123 10.82 2.09 5.86
N GLY A 124 9.91 2.10 6.82
CA GLY A 124 8.49 1.84 6.58
C GLY A 124 7.82 2.91 5.73
N LEU A 125 8.08 4.19 6.04
CA LEU A 125 7.58 5.32 5.27
C LEU A 125 8.12 5.28 3.82
N ALA A 126 9.42 5.05 3.65
CA ALA A 126 10.03 4.94 2.33
C ALA A 126 9.46 3.78 1.48
N GLY A 127 9.22 2.62 2.11
CA GLY A 127 8.61 1.47 1.45
C GLY A 127 7.21 1.77 0.90
N TRP A 128 6.34 2.33 1.74
CA TRP A 128 4.98 2.72 1.31
C TRP A 128 5.00 3.85 0.28
N HIS A 129 5.87 4.85 0.45
CA HIS A 129 6.02 5.92 -0.52
C HIS A 129 6.39 5.36 -1.90
N GLU A 130 7.38 4.45 -1.97
CA GLU A 130 7.73 3.79 -3.23
C GLU A 130 6.54 3.05 -3.85
N HIS A 131 5.80 2.27 -3.05
CA HIS A 131 4.61 1.57 -3.55
C HIS A 131 3.56 2.54 -4.12
N PHE A 132 3.35 3.71 -3.51
CA PHE A 132 2.42 4.70 -4.07
C PHE A 132 2.92 5.34 -5.38
N LEU A 133 4.24 5.48 -5.57
CA LEU A 133 4.80 5.89 -6.86
C LEU A 133 4.62 4.79 -7.93
N LEU A 134 4.75 3.52 -7.54
CA LEU A 134 4.45 2.39 -8.42
C LEU A 134 2.96 2.32 -8.77
N LEU A 135 2.07 2.64 -7.82
CA LEU A 135 0.63 2.73 -8.07
C LEU A 135 0.30 3.84 -9.08
N GLU A 136 0.87 5.04 -8.89
CA GLU A 136 0.70 6.14 -9.85
C GLU A 136 1.20 5.75 -11.25
N SER A 137 2.36 5.08 -11.33
CA SER A 137 2.92 4.60 -12.60
C SER A 137 2.04 3.54 -13.25
N TYR A 138 1.56 2.56 -12.47
CA TYR A 138 0.67 1.50 -12.92
C TYR A 138 -0.61 2.07 -13.52
N LEU A 139 -1.26 3.00 -12.82
CA LEU A 139 -2.50 3.62 -13.28
C LEU A 139 -2.28 4.48 -14.54
N SER A 140 -1.11 5.11 -14.65
CA SER A 140 -0.69 5.86 -15.85
C SER A 140 -0.30 4.95 -17.04
N GLY A 141 -0.52 3.64 -16.94
CA GLY A 141 -0.23 2.66 -18.01
C GLY A 141 1.20 2.13 -18.05
N THR A 142 2.02 2.41 -17.02
CA THR A 142 3.39 1.93 -16.91
C THR A 142 3.54 1.05 -15.66
N PRO A 143 3.09 -0.23 -15.70
CA PRO A 143 3.17 -1.16 -14.57
C PRO A 143 4.63 -1.37 -14.12
N ALA A 144 4.80 -1.79 -12.86
CA ALA A 144 6.11 -2.13 -12.34
C ALA A 144 6.75 -3.29 -13.13
N ASP A 145 7.99 -3.09 -13.58
CA ASP A 145 8.85 -4.15 -14.11
C ASP A 145 9.56 -4.84 -12.94
N TRP A 146 8.92 -5.85 -12.35
CA TRP A 146 9.44 -6.56 -11.19
C TRP A 146 10.81 -7.23 -11.43
N PRO A 147 11.07 -7.87 -12.58
CA PRO A 147 12.42 -8.36 -12.90
C PRO A 147 13.51 -7.27 -12.91
N ALA A 148 13.18 -6.05 -13.34
CA ALA A 148 14.11 -4.92 -13.39
C ALA A 148 14.10 -4.06 -12.12
N TRP A 149 13.23 -4.36 -11.15
CA TRP A 149 13.09 -3.57 -9.93
C TRP A 149 14.37 -3.61 -9.08
N THR A 150 14.73 -2.46 -8.50
CA THR A 150 15.85 -2.32 -7.55
C THR A 150 15.41 -1.49 -6.36
N ASP A 151 16.13 -1.62 -5.23
CA ASP A 151 15.86 -0.86 -4.00
C ASP A 151 16.44 0.57 -4.01
N THR A 152 17.01 1.01 -5.14
CA THR A 152 17.65 2.32 -5.29
C THR A 152 16.67 3.45 -4.94
N ARG A 153 15.44 3.37 -5.47
CA ARG A 153 14.42 4.40 -5.24
C ARG A 153 13.99 4.44 -3.78
N ARG A 154 13.70 3.30 -3.19
CA ARG A 154 13.41 3.16 -1.74
C ARG A 154 14.52 3.70 -0.86
N THR A 155 15.78 3.40 -1.17
CA THR A 155 16.93 3.87 -0.40
C THR A 155 17.04 5.40 -0.46
N ALA A 156 16.86 5.99 -1.64
CA ALA A 156 16.84 7.44 -1.80
C ALA A 156 15.66 8.10 -1.06
N LEU A 157 14.49 7.46 -1.03
CA LEU A 157 13.32 7.94 -0.27
C LEU A 157 13.54 7.85 1.24
N ARG A 158 14.24 6.82 1.74
CA ARG A 158 14.52 6.68 3.18
C ARG A 158 15.28 7.87 3.74
N THR A 159 16.27 8.37 3.03
CA THR A 159 17.03 9.58 3.43
C THR A 159 16.16 10.84 3.51
N GLN A 160 14.98 10.86 2.89
CA GLN A 160 14.03 11.98 3.02
C GLN A 160 13.14 11.88 4.27
N TYR A 161 13.17 10.74 4.96
CA TYR A 161 12.43 10.46 6.19
C TYR A 161 13.34 10.34 7.42
N GLU A 162 14.65 10.49 7.24
CA GLU A 162 15.67 10.60 8.29
C GLU A 162 15.77 12.04 8.80
#